data_AF-A0A398AL85-F1
#
_entry.id   AF-A0A398AL85-F1
#
_cell.length_a   1.000
_cell.length_b   1.000
_cell.length_c   1.000
_cell.angle_alpha   90.00
_cell.angle_beta   90.00
_cell.angle_gamma   90.00
#
_symmetry.space_group_name_H-M   'P 1'
#
loop_
_entity.id
_entity.type
_entity.pdbx_description
1 polymer ?
#
loop_
_entity_poly.entity_id
_entity_poly.type
_entity_poly.pdbx_seq_one_letter_code
_entity_poly.pdbx_strand_id
1 'polypeptide(L)'
;MKTNACKFLCLILLFAFVSQGFGCYGPGTFEDIYLKQSKTGKMIKNIPEWEVRVTNPCTCTGTRIVLTCIGLKSLTPIDHSQISISGNECKITNNLYGHTDFVFKYVWTKKFDIQMESGGMTCS
;
A
#
# COMPACT_ATOMS: atom_id res chain seq x y z
N MET A 1 -6.88 -0.82 49.36
CA MET A 1 -6.22 -0.40 48.10
C MET A 1 -6.02 -1.62 47.22
N LYS A 2 -6.70 -1.77 46.08
CA LYS A 2 -6.29 -2.61 44.91
C LYS A 2 -7.50 -2.95 44.02
N THR A 3 -7.94 -2.00 43.23
CA THR A 3 -8.79 -2.27 42.04
C THR A 3 -8.53 -1.22 40.97
N ASN A 4 -8.33 0.02 41.40
CA ASN A 4 -8.02 1.15 40.51
C ASN A 4 -6.65 0.98 39.82
N ALA A 5 -5.63 0.45 40.52
CA ALA A 5 -4.30 0.23 39.94
C ALA A 5 -4.31 -0.74 38.74
N CYS A 6 -5.13 -1.80 38.79
CA CYS A 6 -5.28 -2.74 37.68
C CYS A 6 -6.01 -2.09 36.49
N LYS A 7 -7.04 -1.29 36.76
CA LYS A 7 -7.76 -0.51 35.72
C LYS A 7 -6.86 0.53 35.05
N PHE A 8 -6.03 1.24 35.81
CA PHE A 8 -5.05 2.19 35.27
C PHE A 8 -3.96 1.49 34.44
N LEU A 9 -3.48 0.33 34.87
CA LEU A 9 -2.53 -0.47 34.10
C LEU A 9 -3.12 -0.96 32.77
N CYS A 10 -4.36 -1.45 32.77
CA CYS A 10 -5.06 -1.85 31.54
C CYS A 10 -5.27 -0.67 30.58
N LEU A 11 -5.62 0.51 31.09
CA LEU A 11 -5.75 1.73 30.27
C LEU A 11 -4.40 2.15 29.65
N ILE A 12 -3.31 2.14 30.41
CA ILE A 12 -1.97 2.47 29.91
C ILE A 12 -1.52 1.46 28.83
N LEU A 13 -1.78 0.16 29.03
CA LEU A 13 -1.45 -0.87 28.04
C LEU A 13 -2.28 -0.71 26.76
N LEU A 14 -3.56 -0.35 26.86
CA LEU A 14 -4.40 -0.07 25.69
C LEU A 14 -3.89 1.15 24.91
N PHE A 15 -3.49 2.24 25.58
CA PHE A 15 -2.91 3.40 24.90
C PHE A 15 -1.54 3.11 24.27
N ALA A 16 -0.70 2.31 24.93
CA ALA A 16 0.59 1.88 24.38
C ALA A 16 0.40 1.03 23.12
N PHE A 17 -0.57 0.11 23.10
CA PHE A 17 -0.90 -0.69 21.91
C PHE A 17 -1.54 0.14 20.79
N VAL A 18 -2.35 1.16 21.11
CA VAL A 18 -2.93 2.07 20.10
C VAL A 18 -1.85 2.97 19.46
N SER A 19 -0.79 3.31 20.20
CA SER A 19 0.33 4.08 19.65
C SER A 19 1.22 3.30 18.69
N GLN A 20 1.14 1.97 18.65
CA GLN A 20 1.80 1.11 17.66
C GLN A 20 0.97 1.00 16.37
N GLY A 21 0.42 2.13 15.91
CA GLY A 21 -0.19 2.20 14.59
C GLY A 21 0.86 1.85 13.52
N PHE A 22 0.40 1.23 12.43
CA PHE A 22 1.16 0.95 11.19
C PHE A 22 1.59 2.26 10.48
N GLY A 23 2.28 3.13 11.21
CA GLY A 23 2.68 4.46 10.82
C GLY A 23 4.19 4.57 10.91
N CYS A 24 4.77 5.18 9.90
CA CYS A 24 6.19 5.44 9.85
C CYS A 24 6.50 6.68 10.73
N TYR A 25 7.24 6.48 11.82
CA TYR A 25 7.57 7.55 12.77
C TYR A 25 8.84 8.28 12.32
N GLY A 26 8.68 9.26 11.42
CA GLY A 26 9.78 10.08 10.91
C GLY A 26 9.91 10.06 9.38
N PRO A 27 11.14 10.22 8.83
CA PRO A 27 11.33 10.29 7.39
C PRO A 27 11.07 8.97 6.67
N GLY A 28 11.33 7.85 7.37
CA GLY A 28 11.14 6.50 6.85
C GLY A 28 12.12 6.09 5.76
N THR A 29 12.02 4.82 5.38
CA THR A 29 12.71 4.25 4.24
C THR A 29 11.71 3.66 3.24
N PHE A 30 12.20 3.22 2.09
CA PHE A 30 11.33 2.64 1.06
C PHE A 30 10.59 1.40 1.59
N GLU A 31 11.23 0.65 2.49
CA GLU A 31 10.69 -0.56 3.12
C GLU A 31 9.46 -0.29 3.99
N ASP A 32 9.23 0.96 4.42
CA ASP A 32 8.03 1.35 5.16
C ASP A 32 6.80 1.52 4.23
N ILE A 33 7.03 1.71 2.93
CA ILE A 33 5.95 1.74 1.93
C ILE A 33 5.49 0.31 1.68
N TYR A 34 4.20 0.07 1.81
CA TYR A 34 3.65 -1.27 1.67
C TYR A 34 2.58 -1.36 0.58
N LEU A 35 2.46 -2.55 0.01
CA LEU A 35 1.47 -2.89 -1.00
C LEU A 35 0.43 -3.83 -0.41
N LYS A 36 -0.84 -3.50 -0.62
CA LYS A 36 -1.97 -4.40 -0.35
C LYS A 36 -2.74 -4.65 -1.64
N GLN A 37 -3.20 -5.88 -1.78
CA GLN A 37 -4.05 -6.26 -2.89
C GLN A 37 -5.26 -7.06 -2.42
N SER A 38 -6.45 -6.59 -2.78
CA SER A 38 -7.74 -7.11 -2.30
C SER A 38 -8.82 -7.07 -3.38
N LYS A 39 -9.83 -7.93 -3.26
CA LYS A 39 -11.04 -7.86 -4.10
C LYS A 39 -11.85 -6.62 -3.73
N THR A 40 -12.42 -5.93 -4.73
CA THR A 40 -13.30 -4.78 -4.49
C THR A 40 -14.75 -5.18 -4.22
N GLY A 41 -15.11 -6.43 -4.51
CA GLY A 41 -16.49 -6.92 -4.49
C GLY A 41 -17.24 -6.70 -5.81
N LYS A 42 -16.70 -5.88 -6.72
CA LYS A 42 -17.25 -5.68 -8.06
C LYS A 42 -16.85 -6.84 -8.97
N MET A 43 -17.79 -7.24 -9.83
CA MET A 43 -17.63 -8.28 -10.83
C MET A 43 -17.88 -7.69 -12.22
N ILE A 44 -17.02 -7.98 -13.19
CA ILE A 44 -17.17 -7.57 -14.60
C ILE A 44 -17.15 -8.84 -15.45
N LYS A 45 -18.25 -9.10 -16.16
CA LYS A 45 -18.46 -10.37 -16.91
C LYS A 45 -18.19 -11.61 -16.05
N ASN A 46 -18.67 -11.59 -14.80
CA ASN A 46 -18.47 -12.66 -13.81
C ASN A 46 -17.00 -12.91 -13.41
N ILE A 47 -16.12 -11.93 -13.64
CA ILE A 47 -14.69 -11.98 -13.25
C ILE A 47 -14.44 -10.89 -12.21
N PRO A 48 -13.73 -11.19 -11.11
CA PRO A 48 -13.57 -10.23 -10.01
C PRO A 48 -12.65 -9.07 -10.40
N GLU A 49 -13.00 -7.88 -9.89
CA GLU A 49 -12.13 -6.72 -9.87
C GLU A 49 -11.27 -6.74 -8.60
N TRP A 50 -9.98 -6.49 -8.80
CA TRP A 50 -8.95 -6.40 -7.78
C TRP A 50 -8.48 -4.96 -7.69
N GLU A 51 -8.20 -4.51 -6.47
CA GLU A 51 -7.55 -3.25 -6.18
C GLU A 51 -6.13 -3.53 -5.67
N VAL A 52 -5.16 -2.83 -6.26
CA VAL A 52 -3.79 -2.74 -5.76
C VAL A 52 -3.64 -1.36 -5.15
N ARG A 53 -3.25 -1.33 -3.87
CA ARG A 53 -3.02 -0.12 -3.10
C ARG A 53 -1.59 -0.11 -2.61
N VAL A 54 -0.84 0.93 -2.95
CA VAL A 54 0.49 1.19 -2.42
C VAL A 54 0.36 2.38 -1.49
N THR A 55 0.70 2.18 -0.22
CA THR A 55 0.51 3.17 0.84
C THR A 55 1.86 3.64 1.33
N ASN A 56 2.06 4.96 1.33
CA ASN A 56 3.19 5.60 1.98
C ASN A 56 2.75 6.13 3.35
N PRO A 57 3.04 5.41 4.45
CA PRO A 57 2.67 5.86 5.79
C PRO A 57 3.62 6.94 6.35
N CYS A 58 4.70 7.27 5.65
CA CYS A 58 5.74 8.21 6.09
C CYS A 58 5.40 9.66 5.73
N THR A 59 6.14 10.59 6.33
CA THR A 59 6.06 12.03 6.01
C THR A 59 6.78 12.37 4.70
N CYS A 60 7.84 11.63 4.37
CA CYS A 60 8.64 11.89 3.17
C CYS A 60 8.00 11.28 1.91
N THR A 61 8.47 11.75 0.76
CA THR A 61 7.92 11.37 -0.54
C THR A 61 8.65 10.15 -1.08
N GLY A 62 7.90 9.11 -1.44
CA GLY A 62 8.37 7.97 -2.20
C GLY A 62 8.59 8.34 -3.67
N THR A 63 9.76 8.01 -4.21
CA THR A 63 10.16 8.37 -5.57
C THR A 63 10.58 7.13 -6.36
N ARG A 64 10.35 7.15 -7.68
CA ARG A 64 10.74 6.07 -8.60
C ARG A 64 10.29 4.67 -8.13
N ILE A 65 9.06 4.56 -7.60
CA ILE A 65 8.54 3.30 -7.09
C ILE A 65 8.30 2.32 -8.26
N VAL A 66 8.90 1.15 -8.15
CA VAL A 66 8.78 0.03 -9.08
C VAL A 66 8.20 -1.16 -8.32
N LEU A 67 7.24 -1.83 -8.96
CA LEU A 67 6.60 -3.05 -8.50
C LEU A 67 6.92 -4.19 -9.48
N THR A 68 7.06 -5.40 -8.97
CA THR A 68 6.98 -6.59 -9.83
C THR A 68 5.51 -6.79 -10.24
N CYS A 69 5.24 -7.06 -11.51
CA CYS A 69 3.89 -7.33 -12.02
C CYS A 69 3.90 -8.33 -13.19
N ILE A 70 4.52 -9.48 -12.94
CA ILE A 70 4.76 -10.52 -13.93
C ILE A 70 3.45 -10.98 -14.58
N GLY A 71 3.36 -10.81 -15.90
CA GLY A 71 2.23 -11.29 -16.69
C GLY A 71 0.90 -10.57 -16.40
N LEU A 72 0.95 -9.38 -15.79
CA LEU A 72 -0.25 -8.59 -15.47
C LEU A 72 -1.12 -8.39 -16.71
N LYS A 73 -2.38 -8.80 -16.60
CA LYS A 73 -3.42 -8.64 -17.61
C LYS A 73 -4.72 -8.20 -16.96
N SER A 74 -5.51 -7.44 -17.70
CA SER A 74 -6.81 -6.97 -17.23
C SER A 74 -7.82 -7.01 -18.37
N LEU A 75 -9.06 -7.38 -18.05
CA LEU A 75 -10.18 -7.27 -18.98
C LEU A 75 -10.68 -5.83 -19.16
N THR A 76 -10.30 -4.95 -18.25
CA THR A 76 -10.57 -3.51 -18.34
C THR A 76 -9.27 -2.75 -18.55
N PRO A 77 -9.29 -1.63 -19.30
CA PRO A 77 -8.11 -0.80 -19.46
C PRO A 77 -7.55 -0.35 -18.11
N ILE A 78 -6.23 -0.39 -17.96
CA ILE A 78 -5.51 0.20 -16.84
C ILE A 78 -5.08 1.61 -17.26
N ASP A 79 -5.19 2.59 -16.35
CA ASP A 79 -4.80 3.97 -16.63
C ASP A 79 -3.26 4.10 -16.65
N HIS A 80 -2.70 4.14 -17.86
CA HIS A 80 -1.26 4.26 -18.08
C HIS A 80 -0.67 5.65 -17.77
N SER A 81 -1.50 6.67 -17.51
CA SER A 81 -1.00 7.95 -17.01
C SER A 81 -0.45 7.84 -15.59
N GLN A 82 -0.94 6.86 -14.84
CA GLN A 82 -0.60 6.63 -13.44
C GLN A 82 0.42 5.50 -13.25
N ILE A 83 0.43 4.51 -14.16
CA ILE A 83 1.33 3.35 -14.09
C ILE A 83 1.87 2.93 -15.47
N SER A 84 3.19 2.85 -15.58
CA SER A 84 3.87 2.33 -16.77
C SER A 84 4.15 0.84 -16.58
N ILE A 85 3.68 0.00 -17.51
CA ILE A 85 3.86 -1.45 -17.48
C ILE A 85 4.88 -1.81 -18.58
N SER A 86 6.01 -2.41 -18.20
CA SER A 86 7.07 -2.82 -19.13
C SER A 86 7.57 -4.20 -18.78
N GLY A 87 7.16 -5.21 -19.57
CA GLY A 87 7.51 -6.60 -19.31
C GLY A 87 6.97 -7.09 -17.97
N ASN A 88 7.88 -7.28 -17.01
CA ASN A 88 7.57 -7.77 -15.66
C ASN A 88 7.54 -6.65 -14.60
N GLU A 89 7.82 -5.41 -14.99
CA GLU A 89 7.91 -4.27 -14.08
C GLU A 89 6.73 -3.31 -14.28
N CYS A 90 6.21 -2.80 -13.16
CA CYS A 90 5.18 -1.80 -13.10
C CYS A 90 5.68 -0.59 -12.33
N LYS A 91 5.93 0.51 -13.02
CA LYS A 91 6.46 1.74 -12.44
C LYS A 91 5.33 2.74 -12.20
N ILE A 92 5.24 3.24 -10.96
CA ILE A 92 4.34 4.35 -10.64
C ILE A 92 4.91 5.62 -11.27
N THR A 93 4.11 6.30 -12.09
CA THR A 93 4.57 7.45 -12.88
C THR A 93 4.87 8.66 -12.00
N ASN A 94 4.02 8.91 -11.00
CA ASN A 94 4.14 10.03 -10.08
C ASN A 94 4.84 9.64 -8.78
N ASN A 95 5.39 10.63 -8.10
CA ASN A 95 5.86 10.44 -6.74
C ASN A 95 4.69 10.11 -5.79
N LEU A 96 4.96 9.28 -4.79
CA LEU A 96 3.99 8.92 -3.76
C LEU A 96 4.24 9.79 -2.53
N TYR A 97 3.47 10.87 -2.39
CA TYR A 97 3.61 11.81 -1.30
C TYR A 97 3.37 11.16 0.06
N GLY A 98 3.91 11.78 1.11
CA GLY A 98 3.74 11.31 2.47
C GLY A 98 2.26 11.21 2.88
N HIS A 99 1.91 10.15 3.59
CA HIS A 99 0.54 9.83 4.04
C HIS A 99 -0.48 9.73 2.90
N THR A 100 -0.05 9.38 1.68
CA THR A 100 -0.93 9.16 0.54
C THR A 100 -0.90 7.73 0.02
N ASP A 101 -1.94 7.40 -0.74
CA ASP A 101 -2.09 6.11 -1.40
C ASP A 101 -2.03 6.29 -2.92
N PHE A 102 -1.35 5.37 -3.57
CA PHE A 102 -1.51 5.09 -4.99
C PHE A 102 -2.43 3.88 -5.15
N VAL A 103 -3.44 3.99 -6.03
CA VAL A 103 -4.42 2.93 -6.23
C VAL A 103 -4.65 2.72 -7.72
N PHE A 104 -4.56 1.46 -8.17
CA PHE A 104 -5.09 1.06 -9.47
C PHE A 104 -5.88 -0.24 -9.35
N LYS A 105 -6.72 -0.49 -10.36
CA LYS A 105 -7.59 -1.66 -10.39
C LYS A 105 -7.35 -2.47 -11.65
N TYR A 106 -7.57 -3.78 -11.53
CA TYR A 106 -7.53 -4.70 -12.66
C TYR A 106 -8.62 -5.75 -12.52
N VAL A 107 -9.04 -6.33 -13.64
CA VAL A 107 -10.09 -7.36 -13.66
C VAL A 107 -9.50 -8.64 -14.20
N TRP A 108 -9.39 -9.65 -13.34
CA TRP A 108 -8.82 -10.95 -13.70
C TRP A 108 -9.33 -12.07 -12.81
N THR A 109 -9.25 -13.31 -13.29
CA THR A 109 -9.81 -14.48 -12.59
C THR A 109 -9.08 -14.80 -11.29
N LYS A 110 -7.76 -14.56 -11.25
CA LYS A 110 -6.90 -14.80 -10.09
C LYS A 110 -6.14 -13.53 -9.71
N LYS A 111 -5.76 -13.49 -8.44
CA LYS A 111 -4.82 -12.51 -7.88
C LYS A 111 -3.46 -12.66 -8.58
N PHE A 112 -2.88 -11.56 -9.07
CA PHE A 112 -1.47 -11.54 -9.52
C PHE A 112 -0.52 -11.42 -8.33
N ASP A 113 0.68 -11.99 -8.49
CA ASP A 113 1.78 -11.78 -7.55
C ASP A 113 2.45 -10.44 -7.87
N ILE A 114 1.96 -9.38 -7.23
CA ILE A 114 2.49 -8.02 -7.36
C ILE A 114 3.16 -7.66 -6.04
N GLN A 115 4.43 -7.27 -6.10
CA GLN A 115 5.24 -6.99 -4.92
C GLN A 115 5.99 -5.66 -5.08
N MET A 116 6.38 -5.06 -3.95
CA MET A 116 7.31 -3.92 -3.96
C MET A 116 8.67 -4.43 -4.46
N GLU A 117 9.26 -3.77 -5.47
CA GLU A 117 10.56 -4.16 -6.01
C GLU A 117 11.66 -3.18 -5.60
N SER A 118 11.48 -1.90 -5.92
CA SER A 118 12.45 -0.86 -5.60
C SER A 118 11.80 0.53 -5.56
N GLY A 119 12.51 1.47 -4.96
CA GLY A 119 12.11 2.86 -4.87
C GLY A 119 13.09 3.66 -4.04
N GLY A 120 12.89 4.96 -3.98
CA GLY A 120 13.65 5.86 -3.11
C GLY A 120 12.73 6.65 -2.20
N MET A 121 13.31 7.23 -1.16
CA MET A 121 12.63 8.17 -0.26
C MET A 121 13.35 9.52 -0.29
N THR A 122 12.60 10.62 -0.29
CA THR A 122 13.15 11.98 -0.27
C THR A 122 12.37 12.87 0.67
N CYS A 123 13.10 13.57 1.54
CA CYS A 123 12.58 14.53 2.50
C CYS A 123 13.06 15.94 2.13
N SER A 124 12.20 16.93 2.27
CA SER A 124 12.48 18.34 2.02
C SER A 124 12.52 19.14 3.30
#